data_AF-T2S851-F1
#
_entry.id   AF-T2S851-F1
#
_cell.length_a   1.000
_cell.length_b   1.000
_cell.length_c   1.000
_cell.angle_alpha   90.00
_cell.angle_beta   90.00
_cell.angle_gamma   90.00
#
_symmetry.space_group_name_H-M   'P 1'
#
loop_
_entity.id
_entity.type
_entity.pdbx_description
1 polymer ?
#
loop_
_entity_poly.entity_id
_entity_poly.type
_entity_poly.pdbx_seq_one_letter_code
_entity_poly.pdbx_strand_id
1 'polypeptide(L)'
;MAQQLIPLITSYEKVLILDCVSAKGVEIGSVYAFDFKDAPKEITWAGSAHEVEMLHTLRLTEFLGDLPKTFIVGLVPFVIGSETTFKLSNEMLNALETALQAIETQLKAWGVSMQRTNNIALDCIAELSYKGF
;
A
#
# COMPACT_ATOMS: atom_id res chain seq x y z
N MET A 1 -2.09 14.31 10.50
CA MET A 1 -1.26 14.55 9.30
C MET A 1 -0.27 13.40 9.18
N ALA A 2 0.00 12.91 7.98
CA ALA A 2 0.89 11.74 7.77
C ALA A 2 2.26 11.86 8.46
N GLN A 3 2.77 13.08 8.59
CA GLN A 3 4.05 13.43 9.24
C GLN A 3 4.17 12.91 10.69
N GLN A 4 3.04 12.71 11.37
CA GLN A 4 3.02 12.16 12.73
C GLN A 4 3.50 10.70 12.79
N LEU A 5 3.54 10.01 11.64
CA LEU A 5 4.05 8.65 11.52
C LEU A 5 5.59 8.59 11.39
N ILE A 6 6.28 9.72 11.17
CA ILE A 6 7.74 9.74 11.03
C ILE A 6 8.44 9.02 12.20
N PRO A 7 8.17 9.34 13.48
CA PRO A 7 8.85 8.68 14.59
C PRO A 7 8.61 7.17 14.64
N LEU A 8 7.43 6.72 14.21
CA LEU A 8 7.09 5.31 14.15
C LEU A 8 7.87 4.64 13.00
N ILE A 9 7.83 5.21 11.79
CA ILE A 9 8.54 4.69 10.62
C ILE A 9 10.04 4.57 10.91
N THR A 10 10.65 5.63 11.45
CA THR A 10 12.09 5.66 11.73
C THR A 10 12.52 4.75 12.89
N SER A 11 11.57 4.22 13.67
CA SER A 11 11.87 3.28 14.77
C SER A 11 12.12 1.83 14.30
N TYR A 12 11.85 1.54 13.03
CA TYR A 12 12.02 0.21 12.43
C TYR A 12 13.19 0.16 11.44
N GLU A 13 13.78 -1.02 11.24
CA GLU A 13 14.84 -1.22 10.24
C GLU A 13 14.31 -1.34 8.81
N LYS A 14 13.10 -1.89 8.66
CA LYS A 14 12.45 -2.19 7.39
C LYS A 14 10.95 -1.89 7.51
N VAL A 15 10.38 -1.30 6.48
CA VAL A 15 8.96 -0.91 6.45
C VAL A 15 8.33 -1.38 5.15
N LEU A 16 7.26 -2.16 5.24
CA LEU A 16 6.43 -2.55 4.11
C LEU A 16 5.15 -1.73 4.14
N ILE A 17 4.87 -0.98 3.07
CA ILE A 17 3.68 -0.13 2.94
C ILE A 17 2.75 -0.76 1.91
N LEU A 18 1.48 -0.91 2.27
CA LEU A 18 0.41 -1.39 1.40
C LEU A 18 -0.58 -0.26 1.23
N ASP A 19 -0.78 0.21 0.01
CA ASP A 19 -1.65 1.36 -0.23
C ASP A 19 -2.13 1.40 -1.69
N CYS A 20 -3.10 2.26 -2.01
CA CYS A 20 -3.66 2.41 -3.35
C CYS A 20 -2.81 3.40 -4.18
N VAL A 21 -2.41 3.01 -5.39
CA VAL A 21 -1.60 3.85 -6.29
C VAL A 21 -2.34 4.17 -7.58
N SER A 22 -1.92 5.22 -8.29
CA SER A 22 -2.45 5.58 -9.61
C SER A 22 -1.33 5.95 -10.57
N ALA A 23 -1.34 5.38 -11.76
CA ALA A 23 -0.37 5.70 -12.79
C ALA A 23 -1.11 5.90 -14.12
N LYS A 24 -0.59 6.83 -14.94
CA LYS A 24 -1.21 7.13 -16.24
C LYS A 24 -1.13 5.93 -17.16
N GLY A 25 -2.28 5.53 -17.72
CA GLY A 25 -2.36 4.45 -18.70
C GLY A 25 -2.25 3.05 -18.10
N VAL A 26 -2.53 2.90 -16.81
CA VAL A 26 -2.46 1.63 -16.11
C VAL A 26 -3.85 1.05 -15.88
N GLU A 27 -3.97 -0.26 -16.04
CA GLU A 27 -5.22 -0.98 -15.86
C GLU A 27 -5.57 -1.09 -14.37
N ILE A 28 -6.86 -0.95 -14.08
CA ILE A 28 -7.43 -1.18 -12.75
C ILE A 28 -7.14 -2.63 -12.32
N GLY A 29 -6.76 -2.82 -11.06
CA GLY A 29 -6.34 -4.12 -10.54
C GLY A 29 -4.87 -4.46 -10.81
N SER A 30 -4.11 -3.56 -11.43
CA SER A 30 -2.65 -3.72 -11.51
C SER A 30 -2.01 -3.61 -10.12
N VAL A 31 -0.95 -4.40 -9.91
CA VAL A 31 -0.16 -4.40 -8.68
C VAL A 31 1.26 -3.95 -8.97
N TYR A 32 1.74 -2.98 -8.19
CA TYR A 32 3.12 -2.51 -8.20
C TYR A 32 3.83 -2.96 -6.94
N ALA A 33 5.06 -3.43 -7.08
CA ALA A 33 5.90 -3.83 -5.96
C ALA A 33 7.32 -3.28 -6.19
N PHE A 34 7.77 -2.32 -5.39
CA PHE A 34 9.04 -1.63 -5.62
C PHE A 34 9.67 -1.13 -4.31
N ASP A 35 11.01 -1.01 -4.32
CA ASP A 35 11.73 -0.28 -3.28
C ASP A 35 11.48 1.21 -3.46
N PHE A 36 11.20 1.94 -2.38
CA PHE A 36 10.86 3.36 -2.44
C PHE A 36 11.93 4.21 -3.14
N LYS A 37 13.21 3.79 -3.03
CA LYS A 37 14.33 4.47 -3.71
C LYS A 37 14.26 4.34 -5.23
N ASP A 38 13.68 3.25 -5.71
CA ASP A 38 13.53 2.92 -7.12
C ASP A 38 12.10 3.21 -7.63
N ALA A 39 11.35 4.06 -6.91
CA ALA A 39 9.98 4.41 -7.26
C ALA A 39 9.89 4.95 -8.71
N PRO A 40 9.09 4.32 -9.60
CA PRO A 40 8.88 4.80 -10.95
C PRO A 40 8.31 6.22 -10.95
N LYS A 41 8.77 7.06 -11.88
CA LYS A 41 8.35 8.48 -11.97
C LYS A 41 6.88 8.62 -12.37
N GLU A 42 6.33 7.59 -12.99
CA GLU A 42 4.99 7.50 -13.52
C GLU A 42 3.96 7.11 -12.46
N ILE A 43 4.41 6.57 -11.31
CA ILE A 43 3.54 6.27 -10.18
C ILE A 43 3.25 7.57 -9.43
N THR A 44 1.99 7.98 -9.53
CA THR A 44 1.37 8.93 -8.61
C THR A 44 0.58 8.17 -7.56
N TRP A 45 0.37 8.76 -6.40
CA TRP A 45 -0.54 8.17 -5.42
C TRP A 45 -1.99 8.46 -5.82
N ALA A 46 -2.96 7.60 -5.49
CA ALA A 46 -4.30 7.51 -6.11
C ALA A 46 -5.27 8.70 -5.93
N GLY A 47 -4.74 9.90 -5.65
CA GLY A 47 -5.44 11.15 -5.74
C GLY A 47 -6.12 11.59 -4.45
N SER A 48 -6.00 10.82 -3.36
CA SER A 48 -6.46 11.29 -2.05
C SER A 48 -5.39 12.15 -1.37
N ALA A 49 -5.83 13.15 -0.58
CA ALA A 49 -4.92 14.03 0.15
C ALA A 49 -4.00 13.25 1.10
N HIS A 50 -4.48 12.14 1.68
CA HIS A 50 -3.71 11.36 2.65
C HIS A 50 -2.56 10.57 2.01
N GLU A 51 -2.73 10.04 0.79
CA GLU A 51 -1.66 9.32 0.10
C GLU A 51 -0.56 10.28 -0.39
N VAL A 52 -0.92 11.49 -0.83
CA VAL A 52 0.05 12.56 -1.17
C VAL A 52 0.82 12.99 0.08
N GLU A 53 0.14 13.14 1.22
CA GLU A 53 0.79 13.42 2.50
C GLU A 53 1.77 12.30 2.91
N MET A 54 1.43 11.03 2.69
CA MET A 54 2.34 9.91 2.95
C MET A 54 3.58 9.95 2.07
N LEU A 55 3.44 10.20 0.76
CA LEU A 55 4.59 10.35 -0.13
C LEU A 55 5.52 11.48 0.31
N HIS A 56 4.96 12.65 0.62
CA HIS A 56 5.74 13.78 1.12
C HIS A 56 6.43 13.43 2.43
N THR A 57 5.77 12.70 3.32
CA THR A 57 6.34 12.24 4.58
C THR A 57 7.54 11.32 4.34
N LEU A 58 7.41 10.32 3.46
CA LEU A 58 8.52 9.41 3.12
C LEU A 58 9.68 10.14 2.46
N ARG A 59 9.42 11.09 1.54
CA ARG A 59 10.46 11.91 0.89
C ARG A 59 11.17 12.83 1.87
N LEU A 60 10.46 13.43 2.82
CA LEU A 60 11.08 14.24 3.87
C LEU A 60 11.99 13.40 4.76
N THR A 61 11.52 12.23 5.20
CA THR A 61 12.33 11.30 6.00
C THR A 61 13.55 10.79 5.23
N GLU A 62 13.41 10.53 3.93
CA GLU A 62 14.53 10.15 3.05
C GLU A 62 15.55 11.28 2.93
N PHE A 63 15.09 12.51 2.75
CA PHE A 63 15.94 13.69 2.65
C PHE A 63 16.74 13.93 3.95
N LEU A 64 16.16 13.62 5.10
CA LEU A 64 16.83 13.67 6.39
C LEU A 64 17.84 12.52 6.61
N GLY A 65 17.84 11.51 5.73
CA GLY A 65 18.73 10.34 5.82
C GLY A 65 18.24 9.24 6.76
N ASP A 66 17.06 9.40 7.35
CA ASP A 66 16.52 8.53 8.39
C ASP A 66 15.50 7.52 7.85
N LEU A 67 15.23 7.51 6.54
CA LEU A 67 14.26 6.57 5.98
C LEU A 67 14.83 5.13 6.01
N PRO A 68 14.14 4.19 6.68
CA PRO A 68 14.55 2.79 6.70
C PRO A 68 14.39 2.14 5.32
N LYS A 69 14.73 0.85 5.21
CA LYS A 69 14.47 0.12 3.97
C LYS A 69 12.96 0.00 3.74
N THR A 70 12.43 0.82 2.85
CA THR A 70 10.99 0.92 2.58
C THR A 70 10.63 0.24 1.26
N PHE A 71 9.69 -0.69 1.31
CA PHE A 71 9.12 -1.34 0.14
C PHE A 71 7.63 -1.06 0.06
N ILE A 72 7.13 -0.78 -1.13
CA ILE A 72 5.72 -0.46 -1.36
C ILE A 72 5.10 -1.55 -2.22
N VAL A 73 3.92 -2.02 -1.80
CA VAL A 73 3.00 -2.78 -2.64
C VAL A 73 1.77 -1.93 -2.89
N GLY A 74 1.68 -1.40 -4.10
CA GLY A 74 0.62 -0.51 -4.56
C GLY A 74 -0.43 -1.26 -5.37
N LEU A 75 -1.72 -1.07 -5.10
CA LEU A 75 -2.80 -1.59 -5.93
C LEU A 75 -3.51 -0.45 -6.65
N VAL A 76 -3.86 -0.62 -7.93
CA VAL A 76 -4.59 0.40 -8.71
C VAL A 76 -6.10 0.20 -8.52
N PRO A 77 -6.80 1.06 -7.76
CA PRO A 77 -8.22 0.89 -7.51
C PRO A 77 -9.08 1.42 -8.66
N PHE A 78 -10.34 1.01 -8.70
CA PHE A 78 -11.38 1.73 -9.44
C PHE A 78 -11.95 2.85 -8.57
N VAL A 79 -11.87 4.10 -9.03
CA VAL A 79 -12.35 5.26 -8.28
C VAL A 79 -13.74 5.67 -8.75
N ILE A 80 -14.75 5.52 -7.87
CA ILE A 80 -16.13 5.95 -8.12
C ILE A 80 -16.31 7.39 -7.59
N GLY A 81 -15.85 8.38 -8.36
CA GLY A 81 -16.15 9.80 -8.16
C GLY A 81 -16.44 10.25 -6.71
N SER A 82 -17.69 10.68 -6.45
CA SER A 82 -18.13 11.23 -5.16
C SER A 82 -18.86 10.24 -4.24
N GLU A 83 -19.02 8.97 -4.65
CA GLU A 83 -19.74 7.98 -3.86
C GLU A 83 -18.77 7.18 -3.00
N THR A 84 -18.97 7.22 -1.69
CA THR A 84 -18.25 6.35 -0.76
C THR A 84 -18.88 4.97 -0.78
N THR A 85 -18.05 3.93 -0.86
CA THR A 85 -18.49 2.55 -0.87
C THR A 85 -17.58 1.68 -0.01
N PHE A 86 -18.19 0.68 0.63
CA PHE A 86 -17.46 -0.40 1.32
C PHE A 86 -17.26 -1.62 0.41
N LYS A 87 -17.65 -1.53 -0.87
CA LYS A 87 -17.51 -2.62 -1.83
C LYS A 87 -16.18 -2.54 -2.56
N LEU A 88 -15.54 -3.69 -2.73
CA LEU A 88 -14.39 -3.88 -3.58
C LEU A 88 -14.85 -4.33 -4.97
N SER A 89 -14.19 -3.85 -6.02
CA SER A 89 -14.46 -4.32 -7.38
C SER A 89 -13.85 -5.70 -7.61
N ASN A 90 -14.35 -6.44 -8.61
CA ASN A 90 -13.84 -7.76 -8.94
C ASN A 90 -12.36 -7.71 -9.37
N GLU A 91 -11.96 -6.65 -10.08
CA GLU A 91 -10.58 -6.38 -10.46
C GLU A 91 -9.69 -6.27 -9.21
N MET A 92 -10.16 -5.59 -8.16
CA MET A 92 -9.43 -5.49 -6.91
C MET A 92 -9.31 -6.85 -6.22
N LEU A 93 -10.41 -7.59 -6.13
CA LEU A 93 -10.42 -8.92 -5.51
C LEU A 93 -9.45 -9.89 -6.21
N ASN A 94 -9.37 -9.83 -7.55
CA ASN A 94 -8.43 -10.62 -8.33
C ASN A 94 -6.98 -10.15 -8.12
N ALA A 95 -6.76 -8.84 -7.96
CA ALA A 95 -5.43 -8.26 -7.70
C ALA A 95 -4.84 -8.64 -6.34
N LEU A 96 -5.69 -8.98 -5.36
CA LEU A 96 -5.25 -9.33 -4.01
C LEU A 96 -4.31 -10.53 -3.99
N GLU A 97 -4.54 -11.54 -4.83
CA GLU A 97 -3.66 -12.71 -4.88
C GLU A 97 -2.26 -12.32 -5.33
N THR A 98 -2.15 -11.50 -6.37
CA THR A 98 -0.88 -10.95 -6.85
C THR A 98 -0.21 -10.08 -5.79
N ALA A 99 -0.95 -9.23 -5.09
CA ALA A 99 -0.42 -8.41 -4.02
C ALA A 99 0.09 -9.24 -2.84
N LEU A 100 -0.65 -10.27 -2.42
CA LEU A 100 -0.22 -11.20 -1.37
C LEU A 100 1.05 -11.96 -1.74
N GLN A 101 1.18 -12.40 -3.00
CA GLN A 101 2.41 -13.03 -3.49
C GLN A 101 3.61 -12.06 -3.45
N ALA A 102 3.40 -10.79 -3.83
CA ALA A 102 4.45 -9.77 -3.75
C ALA A 102 4.87 -9.49 -2.29
N ILE A 103 3.90 -9.41 -1.38
CA ILE A 103 4.13 -9.26 0.07
C ILE A 103 4.93 -10.45 0.61
N GLU A 104 4.50 -11.68 0.34
CA GLU A 104 5.17 -12.88 0.81
C GLU A 104 6.61 -12.96 0.29
N THR A 105 6.80 -12.65 -1.00
CA THR A 105 8.12 -12.62 -1.63
C THR A 105 9.04 -11.63 -0.92
N GLN A 106 8.55 -10.42 -0.65
CA GLN A 106 9.35 -9.38 0.01
C GLN A 106 9.66 -9.72 1.47
N LEU A 107 8.67 -10.21 2.22
CA LEU A 107 8.87 -10.64 3.61
C LEU A 107 9.90 -11.77 3.68
N LYS A 108 9.82 -12.75 2.79
CA LYS A 108 10.78 -13.85 2.70
C LYS A 108 12.18 -13.35 2.36
N ALA A 109 12.31 -12.38 1.45
CA ALA A 109 13.58 -11.72 1.14
C ALA A 109 14.16 -10.96 2.34
N TRP A 110 13.32 -10.53 3.29
CA TRP A 110 13.74 -9.93 4.55
C TRP A 110 14.00 -10.94 5.68
N GLY A 111 13.83 -12.24 5.42
CA GLY A 111 13.98 -13.30 6.41
C GLY A 111 12.77 -13.48 7.32
N VAL A 112 11.62 -12.92 6.95
CA VAL A 112 10.36 -13.02 7.69
C VAL A 112 9.45 -14.06 7.03
N SER A 113 8.98 -15.03 7.80
CA SER A 113 8.00 -16.01 7.33
C SER A 113 6.58 -15.52 7.53
N MET A 114 5.77 -15.55 6.48
CA MET A 114 4.33 -15.31 6.56
C MET A 114 3.59 -16.65 6.64
N GLN A 115 2.64 -16.77 7.56
CA GLN A 115 1.75 -17.93 7.64
C GLN A 115 0.30 -17.46 7.62
N ARG A 116 -0.49 -17.99 6.70
CA ARG A 116 -1.94 -17.75 6.67
C ARG A 116 -2.61 -18.54 7.79
N THR A 117 -3.19 -17.83 8.76
CA THR A 117 -3.88 -18.43 9.91
C THR A 117 -5.39 -18.55 9.72
N ASN A 118 -5.97 -17.79 8.77
CA ASN A 118 -7.39 -17.86 8.45
C ASN A 118 -7.66 -17.47 6.98
N ASN A 119 -8.80 -17.90 6.45
CA ASN A 119 -9.26 -17.59 5.09
C ASN A 119 -10.51 -16.69 5.14
N ILE A 120 -10.33 -15.48 5.67
CA ILE A 120 -11.37 -14.45 5.66
C ILE A 120 -11.28 -13.71 4.33
N ALA A 121 -12.39 -13.64 3.61
CA ALA A 121 -12.47 -12.89 2.36
C ALA A 121 -12.46 -11.38 2.65
N LEU A 122 -11.75 -10.60 1.83
CA LEU A 122 -11.53 -9.17 2.13
C LEU A 122 -12.82 -8.35 2.07
N ASP A 123 -13.78 -8.76 1.23
CA ASP A 123 -15.13 -8.21 1.16
C ASP A 123 -15.89 -8.31 2.50
N CYS A 124 -15.74 -9.41 3.22
CA CYS A 124 -16.31 -9.58 4.56
C CYS A 124 -15.72 -8.59 5.58
N ILE A 125 -14.44 -8.22 5.42
CA ILE A 125 -13.77 -7.22 6.26
C ILE A 125 -14.20 -5.81 5.85
N ALA A 126 -14.33 -5.55 4.56
CA ALA A 126 -14.65 -4.22 4.03
C ALA A 126 -15.97 -3.69 4.59
N GLU A 127 -17.02 -4.53 4.62
CA GLU A 127 -18.32 -4.18 5.22
C GLU A 127 -18.30 -3.99 6.74
N LEU A 128 -17.25 -4.45 7.43
CA LEU A 128 -17.12 -4.36 8.90
C LEU A 128 -16.03 -3.38 9.33
N SER A 129 -15.25 -2.85 8.39
CA SER A 129 -14.09 -1.98 8.64
C SER A 129 -14.41 -0.74 9.45
N TYR A 130 -15.63 -0.20 9.36
CA TYR A 130 -16.07 0.94 10.16
C TYR A 130 -16.31 0.64 11.64
N LYS A 131 -16.43 -0.64 12.03
CA LYS A 131 -16.73 -1.05 13.41
C LYS A 131 -15.49 -1.16 14.30
N GLY A 132 -14.29 -1.20 13.72
CA GLY A 132 -13.06 -1.54 14.44
C GLY A 132 -13.03 -3.02 14.84
N PHE A 133 -11.88 -3.67 14.70
CA PHE A 133 -11.61 -5.02 15.19
C PHE A 133 -10.71 -4.97 16.42
#